data_AF-A0A7W7EXW9-F1
#
_entry.id   AF-A0A7W7EXW9-F1
#
_cell.length_a   1.000
_cell.length_b   1.000
_cell.length_c   1.000
_cell.angle_alpha   90.00
_cell.angle_beta   90.00
_cell.angle_gamma   90.00
#
_symmetry.space_group_name_H-M   'P 1'
#
loop_
_entity.id
_entity.type
_entity.pdbx_description
1 polymer ?
#
loop_
_entity_poly.entity_id
_entity_poly.type
_entity_poly.pdbx_seq_one_letter_code
_entity_poly.pdbx_strand_id
1 'polypeptide(L)'
;MKIIKTLLAGTAALTVLAAAPASAAILNFKITDNSGLVDSFDLDSDAGIQNSIANYVFFTISNSLNGNNAAYFGNADAGFGAYNFGVGLKRDGQDSVEPWFDDQFTAAQPLYTGGLKLNITDADLATPGGYVLPTVNGATVTISAVPEPATWALMLLGFGMVAGAARYRRRNTAVRFA
;
A
#
# COMPACT_ATOMS: atom_id res chain seq x y z
N MET A 1 33.04 -4.57 36.07
CA MET A 1 32.02 -5.60 35.78
C MET A 1 30.60 -5.06 35.53
N LYS A 2 30.23 -3.84 35.97
CA LYS A 2 28.86 -3.30 35.77
C LYS A 2 28.54 -2.87 34.32
N ILE A 3 29.54 -2.46 33.53
CA ILE A 3 29.37 -1.92 32.16
C ILE A 3 28.97 -3.00 31.13
N ILE A 4 29.43 -4.24 31.31
CA ILE A 4 29.13 -5.35 30.38
C ILE A 4 27.65 -5.79 30.49
N LYS A 5 27.06 -5.72 31.69
CA LYS A 5 25.64 -6.06 31.90
C LYS A 5 24.70 -5.03 31.27
N THR A 6 25.07 -3.75 31.22
CA THR A 6 24.29 -2.70 30.57
C THR A 6 24.35 -2.77 29.04
N LEU A 7 25.49 -3.17 28.47
CA LEU A 7 25.63 -3.37 27.02
C LEU A 7 24.82 -4.58 26.50
N LEU A 8 24.77 -5.67 27.27
CA LEU A 8 24.02 -6.87 26.92
C LEU A 8 22.49 -6.65 27.00
N ALA A 9 22.02 -5.84 27.95
CA ALA A 9 20.61 -5.48 28.06
C ALA A 9 20.16 -4.55 26.91
N GLY A 10 21.04 -3.66 26.43
CA GLY A 10 20.75 -2.79 25.29
C GLY A 10 20.68 -3.51 23.95
N THR A 11 21.48 -4.57 23.76
CA THR A 11 21.49 -5.37 22.51
C THR A 11 20.28 -6.30 22.41
N ALA A 12 19.84 -6.89 23.52
CA ALA A 12 18.64 -7.75 23.53
C ALA A 12 17.32 -6.97 23.31
N ALA A 13 17.28 -5.68 23.69
CA ALA A 13 16.12 -4.82 23.42
C ALA A 13 16.02 -4.39 21.94
N LEU A 14 17.15 -4.35 21.22
CA LEU A 14 17.20 -3.98 19.80
C LEU A 14 16.78 -5.12 18.85
N THR A 15 16.96 -6.39 19.25
CA THR A 15 16.61 -7.54 18.40
C THR A 15 15.12 -7.87 18.42
N VAL A 16 14.38 -7.51 19.47
CA VAL A 16 12.92 -7.75 19.57
C VAL A 16 12.10 -6.73 18.78
N LEU A 17 12.66 -5.56 18.45
CA LEU A 17 11.99 -4.53 17.66
C LEU A 17 12.04 -4.76 16.14
N ALA A 18 12.76 -5.79 15.67
CA ALA A 18 13.12 -5.95 14.25
C ALA A 18 12.12 -6.76 13.40
N ALA A 19 11.02 -7.23 13.97
CA ALA A 19 10.03 -8.02 13.24
C ALA A 19 8.60 -7.60 13.63
N ALA A 20 8.17 -6.42 13.19
CA ALA A 20 6.74 -6.22 13.02
C ALA A 20 6.30 -7.16 11.89
N PRO A 21 5.27 -8.00 12.08
CA PRO A 21 4.73 -8.81 11.00
C PRO A 21 4.29 -7.87 9.87
N ALA A 22 4.58 -8.25 8.62
CA ALA A 22 4.00 -7.60 7.45
C ALA A 22 2.47 -7.70 7.57
N SER A 23 1.87 -6.63 8.06
CA SER A 23 0.42 -6.50 8.20
C SER A 23 -0.16 -6.18 6.82
N ALA A 24 -1.44 -6.49 6.61
CA ALA A 24 -2.18 -6.17 5.40
C ALA A 24 -1.83 -4.77 4.86
N ALA A 25 -1.36 -4.71 3.62
CA ALA A 25 -0.83 -3.49 3.01
C ALA A 25 -1.98 -2.70 2.38
N ILE A 26 -2.28 -1.53 2.93
CA ILE A 26 -3.14 -0.57 2.26
C ILE A 26 -2.34 0.04 1.10
N LEU A 27 -2.84 -0.18 -0.11
CA LEU A 27 -2.29 0.32 -1.35
C LEU A 27 -3.10 1.51 -1.84
N ASN A 28 -2.41 2.56 -2.25
CA ASN A 28 -3.02 3.69 -2.94
C ASN A 28 -2.95 3.46 -4.46
N PHE A 29 -4.10 3.58 -5.11
CA PHE A 29 -4.27 3.49 -6.55
C PHE A 29 -4.56 4.87 -7.12
N LYS A 30 -3.97 5.19 -8.27
CA LYS A 30 -4.24 6.39 -9.06
C LYS A 30 -4.47 6.02 -10.50
N ILE A 31 -5.61 6.42 -11.04
CA ILE A 31 -5.95 6.28 -12.45
C ILE A 31 -5.69 7.63 -13.11
N THR A 32 -4.86 7.67 -14.13
CA THR A 32 -4.52 8.90 -14.86
C THR A 32 -4.70 8.66 -16.36
N ASP A 33 -5.27 9.62 -17.07
CA ASP A 33 -5.39 9.62 -18.53
C ASP A 33 -4.69 10.86 -19.14
N ASN A 34 -4.92 11.12 -20.43
CA ASN A 34 -4.36 12.28 -21.12
C ASN A 34 -4.87 13.64 -20.57
N SER A 35 -5.97 13.64 -19.81
CA SER A 35 -6.58 14.82 -19.19
C SER A 35 -6.09 15.04 -17.76
N GLY A 36 -5.43 14.04 -17.15
CA GLY A 36 -4.88 14.12 -15.80
C GLY A 36 -5.40 13.03 -14.87
N LEU A 37 -5.47 13.33 -13.58
CA LEU A 37 -5.96 12.39 -12.56
C LEU A 37 -7.46 12.14 -12.76
N VAL A 38 -7.82 10.89 -13.00
CA VAL A 38 -9.19 10.41 -13.24
C VAL A 38 -9.85 10.00 -11.92
N ASP A 39 -9.18 9.16 -11.12
CA ASP A 39 -9.60 8.77 -9.77
C ASP A 39 -8.37 8.42 -8.92
N SER A 40 -8.52 8.46 -7.60
CA SER A 40 -7.60 7.81 -6.68
C SER A 40 -8.36 7.19 -5.53
N PHE A 41 -7.94 6.01 -5.08
CA PHE A 41 -8.59 5.30 -3.99
C PHE A 41 -7.57 4.43 -3.24
N ASP A 42 -7.92 4.04 -2.02
CA ASP A 42 -7.15 3.12 -1.20
C ASP A 42 -7.82 1.76 -1.15
N LEU A 43 -7.01 0.70 -1.20
CA LEU A 43 -7.44 -0.68 -1.27
C LEU A 43 -6.55 -1.55 -0.37
N ASP A 44 -7.16 -2.44 0.39
CA ASP A 44 -6.43 -3.49 1.13
C ASP A 44 -6.20 -4.68 0.19
N SER A 45 -4.93 -4.95 -0.16
CA SER A 45 -4.57 -5.98 -1.13
C SER A 45 -4.86 -7.41 -0.69
N ASP A 46 -5.18 -7.61 0.60
CA ASP A 46 -5.49 -8.90 1.21
C ASP A 46 -6.99 -9.14 1.42
N ALA A 47 -7.82 -8.10 1.27
CA ALA A 47 -9.25 -8.13 1.57
C ALA A 47 -10.13 -8.40 0.34
N GLY A 48 -9.64 -9.18 -0.63
CA GLY A 48 -10.39 -9.51 -1.82
C GLY A 48 -11.55 -10.47 -1.56
N ILE A 49 -12.67 -10.21 -2.21
CA ILE A 49 -13.90 -11.02 -2.17
C ILE A 49 -14.13 -11.57 -3.57
N GLN A 50 -14.11 -12.89 -3.73
CA GLN A 50 -14.33 -13.51 -5.02
C GLN A 50 -15.79 -13.35 -5.48
N ASN A 51 -15.99 -13.06 -6.76
CA ASN A 51 -17.30 -13.14 -7.40
C ASN A 51 -17.83 -14.58 -7.39
N SER A 52 -19.14 -14.77 -7.18
CA SER A 52 -19.80 -16.08 -7.12
C SER A 52 -19.76 -16.89 -8.43
N ILE A 53 -19.43 -16.26 -9.55
CA ILE A 53 -19.30 -16.84 -10.90
C ILE A 53 -17.82 -16.93 -11.34
N ALA A 54 -16.88 -16.69 -10.41
CA ALA A 54 -15.47 -17.11 -10.46
C ALA A 54 -14.54 -16.57 -11.56
N ASN A 55 -14.77 -15.37 -12.11
CA ASN A 55 -13.86 -14.81 -13.13
C ASN A 55 -13.09 -13.54 -12.71
N TYR A 56 -13.40 -12.99 -11.54
CA TYR A 56 -12.76 -11.78 -11.00
C TYR A 56 -12.93 -11.67 -9.48
N VAL A 57 -12.11 -10.83 -8.85
CA VAL A 57 -12.12 -10.52 -7.42
C VAL A 57 -12.51 -9.06 -7.21
N PHE A 58 -13.31 -8.81 -6.17
CA PHE A 58 -13.66 -7.47 -5.72
C PHE A 58 -12.83 -7.06 -4.53
N PHE A 59 -12.57 -5.77 -4.44
CA PHE A 59 -12.06 -5.15 -3.24
C PHE A 59 -12.99 -4.01 -2.86
N THR A 60 -13.28 -3.92 -1.56
CA THR A 60 -13.85 -2.68 -1.03
C THR A 60 -12.74 -1.63 -1.06
N ILE A 61 -13.06 -0.46 -1.60
CA ILE A 61 -12.11 0.66 -1.66
C ILE A 61 -12.60 1.79 -0.77
N SER A 62 -11.66 2.65 -0.38
CA SER A 62 -11.91 3.84 0.41
C SER A 62 -11.25 5.06 -0.21
N ASN A 63 -11.62 6.25 0.24
CA ASN A 63 -11.02 7.52 -0.21
C ASN A 63 -11.07 7.74 -1.74
N SER A 64 -12.05 7.19 -2.44
CA SER A 64 -12.26 7.46 -3.87
C SER A 64 -12.60 8.94 -4.09
N LEU A 65 -11.95 9.57 -5.07
CA LEU A 65 -12.25 10.96 -5.47
C LEU A 65 -13.62 11.07 -6.13
N ASN A 66 -14.08 10.00 -6.78
CA ASN A 66 -15.36 9.96 -7.48
C ASN A 66 -16.48 9.28 -6.66
N GLY A 67 -16.23 8.96 -5.39
CA GLY A 67 -17.22 8.31 -4.52
C GLY A 67 -17.47 6.84 -4.84
N ASN A 68 -16.58 6.20 -5.61
CA ASN A 68 -16.61 4.77 -5.85
C ASN A 68 -16.32 4.00 -4.55
N ASN A 69 -16.90 2.80 -4.41
CA ASN A 69 -16.76 1.99 -3.21
C ASN A 69 -16.24 0.58 -3.47
N ALA A 70 -15.99 0.22 -4.74
CA ALA A 70 -15.36 -1.04 -5.09
C ALA A 70 -14.47 -0.93 -6.33
N ALA A 71 -13.45 -1.78 -6.35
CA ALA A 71 -12.62 -2.09 -7.50
C ALA A 71 -12.71 -3.57 -7.81
N TYR A 72 -12.56 -3.94 -9.08
CA TYR A 72 -12.45 -5.34 -9.48
C TYR A 72 -11.20 -5.60 -10.31
N PHE A 73 -10.70 -6.83 -10.21
CA PHE A 73 -9.57 -7.33 -10.97
C PHE A 73 -9.87 -8.74 -11.49
N GLY A 74 -9.56 -8.99 -12.76
CA GLY A 74 -9.90 -10.24 -13.43
C GLY A 74 -10.94 -10.06 -14.53
N ASN A 75 -11.10 -11.11 -15.33
CA ASN A 75 -11.88 -11.06 -16.58
C ASN A 75 -13.38 -11.03 -16.26
N ALA A 76 -14.00 -9.85 -16.35
CA ALA A 76 -15.46 -9.80 -16.42
C ALA A 76 -15.88 -10.37 -17.79
N ASP A 77 -16.65 -11.47 -17.81
CA ASP A 77 -17.01 -12.15 -19.06
C ASP A 77 -17.58 -11.20 -20.13
N ALA A 78 -17.30 -11.55 -21.39
CA ALA A 78 -17.44 -10.83 -22.65
C ALA A 78 -18.85 -10.34 -23.07
N GLY A 79 -19.62 -9.73 -22.16
CA GLY A 79 -20.86 -9.00 -22.48
C GLY A 79 -20.63 -7.54 -22.85
N PHE A 80 -19.59 -6.92 -22.29
CA PHE A 80 -19.27 -5.50 -22.46
C PHE A 80 -17.84 -5.23 -22.99
N GLY A 81 -16.98 -6.26 -23.06
CA GLY A 81 -15.57 -6.14 -23.45
C GLY A 81 -14.69 -6.91 -22.45
N ALA A 82 -13.52 -7.38 -22.87
CA ALA A 82 -12.60 -8.14 -22.01
C ALA A 82 -11.82 -7.19 -21.07
N TYR A 83 -12.52 -6.57 -20.13
CA TYR A 83 -11.91 -5.69 -19.12
C TYR A 83 -11.37 -6.52 -17.96
N ASN A 84 -10.14 -6.24 -17.54
CA ASN A 84 -9.47 -6.95 -16.45
C ASN A 84 -9.26 -6.09 -15.20
N PHE A 85 -9.75 -4.84 -15.25
CA PHE A 85 -9.75 -3.88 -14.16
C PHE A 85 -10.92 -2.92 -14.30
N GLY A 86 -11.47 -2.50 -13.17
CA GLY A 86 -12.37 -1.35 -13.13
C GLY A 86 -12.71 -0.93 -11.72
N VAL A 87 -13.33 0.24 -11.63
CA VAL A 87 -13.79 0.86 -10.39
C VAL A 87 -15.21 1.39 -10.54
N GLY A 88 -15.98 1.32 -9.47
CA GLY A 88 -17.37 1.74 -9.53
C GLY A 88 -18.13 1.54 -8.23
N LEU A 89 -19.45 1.48 -8.36
CA LEU A 89 -20.36 1.27 -7.26
C LEU A 89 -20.75 -0.21 -7.16
N LYS A 90 -20.55 -0.79 -5.98
CA LYS A 90 -21.08 -2.09 -5.57
C LYS A 90 -22.21 -1.87 -4.57
N ARG A 91 -23.38 -2.42 -4.86
CA ARG A 91 -24.52 -2.41 -3.92
C ARG A 91 -24.41 -3.61 -3.00
N ASP A 92 -24.96 -3.48 -1.78
CA ASP A 92 -24.96 -4.55 -0.80
C ASP A 92 -25.65 -5.80 -1.36
N GLY A 93 -25.00 -6.95 -1.18
CA GLY A 93 -25.50 -8.24 -1.69
C GLY A 93 -25.41 -8.43 -3.22
N GLN A 94 -24.85 -7.48 -3.97
CA GLN A 94 -24.49 -7.71 -5.37
C GLN A 94 -23.09 -8.32 -5.50
N ASP A 95 -22.98 -9.22 -6.46
CA ASP A 95 -21.73 -9.82 -6.91
C ASP A 95 -21.21 -9.11 -8.17
N SER A 96 -21.53 -7.84 -8.38
CA SER A 96 -21.07 -7.04 -9.51
C SER A 96 -20.73 -5.63 -9.07
N VAL A 97 -19.84 -4.99 -9.81
CA VAL A 97 -19.60 -3.54 -9.75
C VAL A 97 -20.28 -2.94 -10.97
N GLU A 98 -21.01 -1.85 -10.79
CA GLU A 98 -21.43 -0.98 -11.89
C GLU A 98 -20.24 -0.05 -12.19
N PRO A 99 -19.41 -0.34 -13.21
CA PRO A 99 -18.16 0.38 -13.41
C PRO A 99 -18.45 1.81 -13.86
N TRP A 100 -17.82 2.76 -13.18
CA TRP A 100 -17.66 4.11 -13.70
C TRP A 100 -16.45 4.19 -14.65
N PHE A 101 -15.43 3.37 -14.39
CA PHE A 101 -14.27 3.19 -15.24
C PHE A 101 -13.95 1.70 -15.33
N ASP A 102 -13.70 1.23 -16.55
CA ASP A 102 -13.24 -0.11 -16.87
C ASP A 102 -12.16 -0.05 -17.97
N ASP A 103 -11.14 -0.89 -17.84
CA ASP A 103 -10.11 -1.00 -18.85
C ASP A 103 -9.43 -2.36 -18.81
N GLN A 104 -8.58 -2.59 -19.80
CA GLN A 104 -7.69 -3.72 -19.88
C GLN A 104 -6.25 -3.25 -19.66
N PHE A 105 -5.52 -3.89 -18.75
CA PHE A 105 -4.07 -3.71 -18.66
C PHE A 105 -3.35 -4.26 -19.89
N THR A 106 -2.35 -3.52 -20.38
CA THR A 106 -1.56 -3.86 -21.56
C THR A 106 -0.51 -4.94 -21.29
N ALA A 107 -0.13 -5.17 -20.03
CA ALA A 107 0.97 -6.06 -19.66
C ALA A 107 0.55 -7.54 -19.55
N ALA A 108 1.50 -8.44 -19.89
CA ALA A 108 1.36 -9.90 -19.78
C ALA A 108 1.43 -10.45 -18.34
N GLN A 109 1.54 -9.58 -17.33
CA GLN A 109 1.45 -9.96 -15.92
C GLN A 109 0.11 -9.42 -15.39
N PRO A 110 -0.98 -10.19 -15.44
CA PRO A 110 -2.24 -9.72 -14.93
C PRO A 110 -2.10 -9.54 -13.40
N LEU A 111 -2.57 -8.40 -12.89
CA LEU A 111 -2.72 -8.13 -11.44
C LEU A 111 -3.59 -9.18 -10.73
N TYR A 112 -4.31 -9.99 -11.50
CA TYR A 112 -5.09 -11.12 -11.06
C TYR A 112 -4.84 -12.32 -11.97
N THR A 113 -4.20 -13.36 -11.44
CA THR A 113 -4.02 -14.67 -12.11
C THR A 113 -4.85 -15.77 -11.44
N GLY A 114 -5.79 -15.38 -10.56
CA GLY A 114 -6.54 -16.23 -9.65
C GLY A 114 -6.16 -16.03 -8.18
N GLY A 115 -7.12 -16.21 -7.26
CA GLY A 115 -6.93 -16.05 -5.81
C GLY A 115 -7.75 -14.91 -5.21
N LEU A 116 -7.52 -14.57 -3.93
CA LEU A 116 -8.20 -13.46 -3.24
C LEU A 116 -7.33 -12.19 -3.10
N LYS A 117 -6.09 -12.23 -3.60
CA LYS A 117 -5.09 -11.19 -3.42
C LYS A 117 -4.60 -10.67 -4.77
N LEU A 118 -4.14 -9.43 -4.78
CA LEU A 118 -3.46 -8.87 -5.94
C LEU A 118 -2.07 -9.49 -6.10
N ASN A 119 -1.67 -9.76 -7.34
CA ASN A 119 -0.33 -10.23 -7.66
C ASN A 119 0.66 -9.05 -7.76
N ILE A 120 0.91 -8.40 -6.63
CA ILE A 120 1.84 -7.26 -6.50
C ILE A 120 2.91 -7.66 -5.49
N THR A 121 4.19 -7.45 -5.83
CA THR A 121 5.31 -7.76 -4.95
C THR A 121 5.87 -6.51 -4.27
N ASP A 122 6.61 -6.70 -3.17
CA ASP A 122 7.34 -5.59 -2.52
C ASP A 122 8.33 -4.89 -3.47
N ALA A 123 8.88 -5.63 -4.43
CA ALA A 123 9.78 -5.08 -5.44
C ALA A 123 9.05 -4.11 -6.38
N ASP A 124 7.80 -4.41 -6.74
CA ASP A 124 6.96 -3.53 -7.55
C ASP A 124 6.66 -2.23 -6.79
N LEU A 125 6.32 -2.34 -5.51
CA LEU A 125 5.97 -1.21 -4.64
C LEU A 125 7.17 -0.36 -4.22
N ALA A 126 8.40 -0.90 -4.28
CA ALA A 126 9.64 -0.15 -4.04
C ALA A 126 10.02 0.79 -5.19
N THR A 127 9.31 0.74 -6.33
CA THR A 127 9.58 1.59 -7.48
C THR A 127 9.33 3.07 -7.12
N PRO A 128 10.30 3.97 -7.32
CA PRO A 128 10.09 5.40 -7.11
C PRO A 128 8.92 5.92 -7.96
N GLY A 129 7.91 6.50 -7.31
CA GLY A 129 6.69 6.97 -7.97
C GLY A 129 5.57 5.92 -8.09
N GLY A 130 5.79 4.69 -7.61
CA GLY A 130 4.82 3.59 -7.61
C GLY A 130 4.99 2.63 -8.79
N TYR A 131 4.32 1.48 -8.68
CA TYR A 131 4.20 0.49 -9.73
C TYR A 131 3.18 0.97 -10.78
N VAL A 132 3.62 1.16 -12.01
CA VAL A 132 2.84 1.81 -13.07
C VAL A 132 2.39 0.78 -14.11
N LEU A 133 1.08 0.71 -14.34
CA LEU A 133 0.44 -0.23 -15.25
C LEU A 133 -0.29 0.52 -16.37
N PRO A 134 0.20 0.45 -17.61
CA PRO A 134 -0.50 1.02 -18.74
C PRO A 134 -1.75 0.19 -19.09
N THR A 135 -2.79 0.87 -19.54
CA THR A 135 -4.01 0.24 -20.05
C THR A 135 -4.11 0.38 -21.57
N VAL A 136 -5.02 -0.39 -22.18
CA VAL A 136 -5.19 -0.46 -23.64
C VAL A 136 -5.69 0.86 -24.21
N ASN A 137 -6.56 1.58 -23.49
CA ASN A 137 -7.09 2.87 -23.93
C ASN A 137 -6.19 4.07 -23.60
N GLY A 138 -4.95 3.82 -23.14
CA GLY A 138 -3.96 4.87 -22.88
C GLY A 138 -4.07 5.53 -21.51
N ALA A 139 -4.95 5.04 -20.64
CA ALA A 139 -4.89 5.37 -19.23
C ALA A 139 -3.73 4.61 -18.55
N THR A 140 -3.39 5.04 -17.35
CA THR A 140 -2.34 4.46 -16.54
C THR A 140 -2.82 4.32 -15.11
N VAL A 141 -2.62 3.14 -14.53
CA VAL A 141 -2.90 2.86 -13.12
C VAL A 141 -1.59 2.79 -12.36
N THR A 142 -1.39 3.71 -11.43
CA THR A 142 -0.22 3.74 -10.56
C THR A 142 -0.60 3.23 -9.18
N ILE A 143 0.16 2.27 -8.66
CA ILE A 143 -0.05 1.62 -7.38
C ILE A 143 1.14 1.93 -6.48
N SER A 144 0.87 2.40 -5.25
CA SER A 144 1.93 2.71 -4.29
C SER A 144 1.55 2.27 -2.90
N ALA A 145 2.54 1.78 -2.15
CA ALA A 145 2.34 1.48 -0.74
C ALA A 145 2.35 2.78 0.07
N VAL A 146 1.40 2.91 0.99
CA VAL A 146 1.45 3.97 1.99
C VAL A 146 2.44 3.54 3.07
N PRO A 147 3.49 4.33 3.38
CA PRO A 147 4.45 3.96 4.41
C PRO A 147 3.74 3.76 5.75
N GLU A 148 3.85 2.54 6.30
CA GLU A 148 3.08 2.13 7.48
C GLU A 148 3.31 3.09 8.67
N PRO A 149 2.28 3.37 9.50
CA PRO A 149 2.44 4.19 10.71
C PRO A 149 3.55 3.71 11.65
N ALA A 150 3.84 2.40 11.66
CA ALA A 150 4.94 1.81 12.40
C ALA A 150 6.31 2.32 11.91
N THR A 151 6.47 2.54 10.60
CA THR A 151 7.67 3.12 10.00
C THR A 151 7.87 4.55 10.47
N TRP A 152 6.81 5.34 10.52
CA TRP A 152 6.86 6.71 11.04
C TRP A 152 7.21 6.72 12.53
N ALA A 153 6.61 5.83 13.31
CA ALA A 153 6.92 5.66 14.72
C ALA A 153 8.38 5.24 14.94
N LEU A 154 8.92 4.33 14.13
CA LEU A 154 10.32 3.91 14.19
C LEU A 154 11.27 5.05 13.85
N MET A 155 10.95 5.86 12.83
CA MET A 155 11.73 7.05 12.48
C MET A 155 11.71 8.07 13.63
N LEU A 156 10.53 8.37 14.18
CA LEU A 156 10.39 9.29 15.31
C LEU A 156 11.13 8.77 16.55
N LEU A 157 11.05 7.47 16.82
CA LEU A 157 11.79 6.82 17.90
C LEU A 157 13.30 6.92 17.67
N GLY A 158 13.78 6.66 16.45
CA GLY A 158 15.18 6.82 16.04
C GLY A 158 15.68 8.25 16.26
N PHE A 159 14.96 9.24 15.75
CA PHE A 159 15.29 10.65 15.94
C PHE A 159 15.21 11.08 17.41
N GLY A 160 14.20 10.59 18.14
CA GLY A 160 14.03 10.84 19.57
C GLY A 160 15.19 10.32 20.40
N MET A 161 15.69 9.11 20.10
CA MET A 161 16.87 8.54 20.76
C MET A 161 18.12 9.37 20.49
N VAL A 162 18.37 9.77 19.24
CA VAL A 162 19.52 10.61 18.87
C VAL A 162 19.46 11.96 19.58
N ALA A 163 18.30 12.62 19.55
CA ALA A 163 18.09 13.90 20.23
C ALA A 163 18.26 13.77 21.76
N GLY A 164 17.74 12.70 22.36
CA GLY A 164 17.88 12.41 23.79
C GLY A 164 19.34 12.22 24.21
N ALA A 165 20.09 11.42 23.46
CA ALA A 165 21.51 11.17 23.72
C ALA A 165 22.35 12.47 23.59
N ALA A 166 22.07 13.27 22.55
CA ALA A 166 22.74 14.56 22.34
C ALA A 166 22.49 15.54 23.50
N ARG A 167 21.26 15.58 24.04
CA ARG A 167 20.90 16.42 25.18
C ARG A 167 21.53 15.95 26.49
N TYR A 168 21.59 14.63 26.71
CA TYR A 168 22.20 14.06 27.90
C TYR A 168 23.70 14.40 28.00
N ARG A 169 24.43 14.35 26.88
CA ARG A 169 25.88 14.65 26.84
C ARG A 169 26.22 16.11 27.19
N ARG A 170 25.32 17.06 26.92
CA ARG A 170 25.54 18.49 27.18
C ARG A 170 25.37 18.90 28.65
N ARG A 171 24.87 18.02 29.52
CA ARG A 171 24.66 18.34 30.95
C ARG A 171 25.95 18.43 31.77
N ASN A 172 27.07 17.90 31.27
CA ASN A 172 28.35 17.88 31.99
C ASN A 172 29.35 18.98 31.56
N THR A 173 28.94 19.92 30.71
CA THR A 173 29.83 21.01 30.28
C THR A 173 29.86 22.10 31.37
N ALA A 174 30.77 21.99 32.34
CA ALA A 174 31.01 23.03 33.33
C ALA A 174 31.65 24.26 32.66
N VAL A 175 30.92 25.36 32.59
CA VAL A 175 31.45 26.65 32.12
C VAL A 175 32.41 27.18 33.19
N ARG A 176 33.70 27.26 32.87
CA ARG A 176 34.72 27.90 33.72
C ARG A 176 34.96 29.31 33.18
N PHE A 177 34.70 30.32 34.00
CA PHE A 177 35.04 31.70 33.67
C PHE A 177 36.52 31.98 33.93
N ALA A 178 37.11 32.87 33.12
CA ALA A 178 38.49 33.32 33.20
C ALA A 178 38.58 34.59 34.07
#